data_AF-A0A6J0V7F7-F1
#
_entry.id   AF-A0A6J0V7F7-F1
#
_cell.length_a   1.000
_cell.length_b   1.000
_cell.length_c   1.000
_cell.angle_alpha   90.00
_cell.angle_beta   90.00
_cell.angle_gamma   90.00
#
_symmetry.space_group_name_H-M   'P 1'
#
loop_
_entity.id
_entity.type
_entity.pdbx_description
1 polymer ?
#
loop_
_entity_poly.entity_id
_entity_poly.type
_entity_poly.pdbx_seq_one_letter_code
_entity_poly.pdbx_strand_id
1 'polypeptide(L)'
;MVPEGGLYSSSDPAYWTAALEVYQDAVKAKGRKQPKLLLLDKWYQEELPGAVTQRKEKYLTKEELVKLMEWKLCRGTFRPRLQQLVATNASETVEDCTRKAFELLPDIAAAVKELSKLKAVGPATASAILAAGAPKTAAFMADEAVESIPGLAPVRYTLKHYLCYLDRIQSCVERLNRADERKTWTPHLVERCLWASAVADKLQVASLQVLDGEKEEAGHGPEEADRARKKPRRE
;
A
#
# COMPACT_ATOMS: atom_id res chain seq x y z
N MET A 1 4.08 -7.96 17.53
CA MET A 1 5.51 -8.00 17.16
C MET A 1 5.54 -8.00 15.66
N VAL A 2 6.29 -7.11 14.98
CA VAL A 2 6.47 -7.27 13.52
C VAL A 2 7.14 -8.64 13.31
N PRO A 3 6.58 -9.54 12.47
CA PRO A 3 7.11 -10.88 12.29
C PRO A 3 8.61 -10.84 11.93
N GLU A 4 9.38 -11.83 12.37
CA GLU A 4 10.76 -12.02 11.89
C GLU A 4 10.73 -12.08 10.35
N GLY A 5 11.39 -11.11 9.69
CA GLY A 5 11.34 -10.94 8.24
C GLY A 5 10.28 -9.95 7.71
N GLY A 6 9.68 -9.11 8.57
CA GLY A 6 8.78 -8.03 8.18
C GLY A 6 7.37 -8.50 7.78
N LEU A 7 6.48 -7.55 7.48
CA LEU A 7 5.08 -7.82 7.14
C LEU A 7 4.92 -8.83 5.99
N TYR A 8 5.76 -8.73 4.95
CA TYR A 8 5.71 -9.59 3.76
C TYR A 8 5.81 -11.09 4.10
N SER A 9 6.58 -11.44 5.14
CA SER A 9 6.79 -12.82 5.58
C SER A 9 5.61 -13.39 6.37
N SER A 10 4.71 -12.53 6.90
CA SER A 10 3.53 -12.97 7.64
C SER A 10 2.48 -13.57 6.72
N SER A 11 1.95 -14.73 7.10
CA SER A 11 0.80 -15.37 6.45
C SER A 11 -0.52 -15.13 7.19
N ASP A 12 -0.47 -14.41 8.31
CA ASP A 12 -1.64 -14.12 9.13
C ASP A 12 -2.30 -12.79 8.69
N PRO A 13 -3.55 -12.82 8.17
CA PRO A 13 -4.28 -11.64 7.72
C PRO A 13 -4.45 -10.54 8.78
N ALA A 14 -4.38 -10.86 10.08
CA ALA A 14 -4.51 -9.88 11.15
C ALA A 14 -3.40 -8.81 11.09
N TYR A 15 -2.14 -9.23 10.86
CA TYR A 15 -1.02 -8.29 10.70
C TYR A 15 -1.17 -7.36 9.50
N TRP A 16 -1.70 -7.89 8.39
CA TRP A 16 -1.96 -7.11 7.19
C TRP A 16 -3.10 -6.12 7.38
N THR A 17 -4.13 -6.51 8.13
CA THR A 17 -5.26 -5.64 8.48
C THR A 17 -4.79 -4.48 9.35
N ALA A 18 -4.00 -4.75 10.39
CA ALA A 18 -3.42 -3.70 11.23
C ALA A 18 -2.51 -2.76 10.43
N ALA A 19 -1.69 -3.29 9.50
CA ALA A 19 -0.87 -2.45 8.63
C ALA A 19 -1.74 -1.53 7.73
N LEU A 20 -2.91 -2.01 7.29
CA LEU A 20 -3.85 -1.20 6.53
C LEU A 20 -4.51 -0.11 7.39
N GLU A 21 -4.82 -0.39 8.65
CA GLU A 21 -5.37 0.60 9.60
C GLU A 21 -4.39 1.75 9.86
N VAL A 22 -3.09 1.46 9.88
CA VAL A 22 -2.02 2.47 10.04
C VAL A 22 -1.81 3.32 8.78
N TYR A 23 -2.38 2.94 7.63
CA TYR A 23 -2.15 3.61 6.35
C TYR A 23 -2.41 5.13 6.42
N GLN A 24 -3.52 5.56 7.01
CA GLN A 24 -3.85 6.99 7.10
C GLN A 24 -2.87 7.76 7.99
N ASP A 25 -2.39 7.15 9.06
CA ASP A 25 -1.39 7.77 9.94
C ASP A 25 -0.03 7.86 9.26
N ALA A 26 0.36 6.84 8.48
CA ALA A 26 1.56 6.89 7.64
C ALA A 26 1.48 8.01 6.58
N VAL A 27 0.33 8.18 5.92
CA VAL A 27 0.08 9.29 4.98
C VAL A 27 0.18 10.65 5.69
N LYS A 28 -0.46 10.82 6.85
CA LYS A 28 -0.38 12.06 7.64
C LYS A 28 1.06 12.38 8.07
N ALA A 29 1.79 11.37 8.57
CA ALA A 29 3.18 11.52 9.02
C ALA A 29 4.09 11.96 7.85
N LYS A 30 3.96 11.32 6.69
CA LYS A 30 4.70 11.69 5.48
C LYS A 30 4.28 13.08 4.95
N GLY A 31 2.98 13.39 5.04
CA GLY A 31 2.38 14.65 4.63
C GLY A 31 2.84 15.87 5.43
N ARG A 32 3.46 15.71 6.61
CA ARG A 32 4.07 16.82 7.36
C ARG A 32 5.09 17.61 6.54
N LYS A 33 5.78 16.94 5.61
CA LYS A 33 6.73 17.56 4.67
C LYS A 33 6.11 17.87 3.29
N GLN A 34 4.90 17.38 3.03
CA GLN A 34 4.19 17.46 1.74
C GLN A 34 2.69 17.72 2.01
N PRO A 35 2.28 18.98 2.30
CA PRO A 35 0.94 19.29 2.82
C PRO A 35 -0.22 18.83 1.92
N LYS A 36 0.01 18.77 0.60
CA LYS A 36 -0.98 18.31 -0.39
C LYS A 36 -1.22 16.80 -0.37
N LEU A 37 -0.31 16.01 0.22
CA LEU A 37 -0.33 14.55 0.12
C LEU A 37 -1.64 13.97 0.65
N LEU A 38 -2.18 14.49 1.76
CA LEU A 38 -3.43 13.99 2.34
C LEU A 38 -4.61 14.09 1.35
N LEU A 39 -4.77 15.27 0.73
CA LEU A 39 -5.85 15.51 -0.24
C LEU A 39 -5.65 14.69 -1.52
N LEU A 40 -4.40 14.64 -2.01
CA LEU A 40 -4.05 13.88 -3.20
C LEU A 40 -4.23 12.37 -2.99
N ASP A 41 -3.90 11.86 -1.81
CA ASP A 41 -4.01 10.44 -1.49
C ASP A 41 -5.48 10.02 -1.37
N LYS A 42 -6.30 10.82 -0.68
CA LYS A 42 -7.76 10.59 -0.66
C LYS A 42 -8.34 10.55 -2.08
N TRP A 43 -7.98 11.52 -2.91
CA TRP A 43 -8.44 11.54 -4.31
C TRP A 43 -7.98 10.29 -5.08
N TYR A 44 -6.72 9.87 -4.94
CA TYR A 44 -6.20 8.70 -5.66
C TYR A 44 -6.82 7.39 -5.18
N GLN A 45 -7.09 7.23 -3.87
CA GLN A 45 -7.61 6.00 -3.29
C GLN A 45 -9.13 5.85 -3.43
N GLU A 46 -9.88 6.96 -3.46
CA GLU A 46 -11.34 6.95 -3.40
C GLU A 46 -11.98 7.52 -4.67
N GLU A 47 -11.62 8.75 -5.06
CA GLU A 47 -12.31 9.49 -6.12
C GLU A 47 -11.94 8.99 -7.52
N LEU A 48 -10.64 8.83 -7.79
CA LEU A 48 -10.15 8.40 -9.11
C LEU A 48 -10.64 7.00 -9.49
N PRO A 49 -10.56 5.96 -8.63
CA PRO A 49 -11.07 4.62 -8.97
C PRO A 49 -12.58 4.64 -9.23
N GLY A 50 -13.33 5.43 -8.46
CA GLY A 50 -14.77 5.64 -8.66
C GLY A 50 -15.06 6.26 -10.03
N ALA A 51 -14.37 7.35 -10.38
CA ALA A 51 -14.52 8.02 -11.66
C ALA A 51 -14.17 7.10 -12.85
N VAL A 52 -13.05 6.37 -12.77
CA VAL A 52 -12.61 5.43 -13.83
C VAL A 52 -13.62 4.29 -14.00
N THR A 53 -14.20 3.78 -12.91
CA THR A 53 -15.16 2.67 -12.94
C THR A 53 -16.54 3.07 -13.47
N GLN A 54 -16.95 4.33 -13.26
CA GLN A 54 -18.23 4.84 -13.75
C GLN A 54 -18.26 5.11 -15.26
N ARG A 55 -17.09 5.22 -15.90
CA ARG A 55 -16.99 5.40 -17.36
C ARG A 55 -17.36 4.11 -18.08
N LYS A 56 -17.98 4.25 -19.26
CA LYS A 56 -18.31 3.12 -20.15
C LYS A 56 -17.06 2.29 -20.50
N GLU A 57 -15.99 3.00 -20.81
CA GLU A 57 -14.66 2.43 -21.04
C GLU A 57 -13.72 3.05 -20.02
N LYS A 58 -12.84 2.25 -19.42
CA LYS A 58 -11.87 2.76 -18.45
C LYS A 58 -10.80 3.55 -19.18
N TYR A 59 -10.55 4.78 -18.76
CA TYR A 59 -9.44 5.63 -19.21
C TYR A 59 -9.20 6.72 -18.17
N LEU A 60 -8.08 7.44 -18.27
CA LEU A 60 -7.82 8.66 -17.48
C LEU A 60 -7.91 9.89 -18.39
N THR A 61 -8.40 11.01 -17.86
CA THR A 61 -8.23 12.30 -18.53
C THR A 61 -6.81 12.85 -18.34
N LYS A 62 -6.44 13.87 -19.11
CA LYS A 62 -5.16 14.57 -18.93
C LYS A 62 -5.01 15.14 -17.53
N GLU A 63 -6.05 15.77 -16.99
CA GLU A 63 -6.07 16.39 -15.67
C GLU A 63 -5.86 15.34 -14.58
N GLU A 64 -6.50 14.17 -14.73
CA GLU A 64 -6.32 13.04 -13.83
C GLU A 64 -4.90 12.49 -13.89
N LEU A 65 -4.31 12.34 -15.09
CA LEU A 65 -2.93 11.88 -15.23
C LEU A 65 -1.93 12.86 -14.58
N VAL A 66 -2.13 14.17 -14.76
CA VAL A 66 -1.31 15.22 -14.15
C VAL A 66 -1.43 15.21 -12.63
N LYS A 67 -2.65 15.05 -12.09
CA LYS A 67 -2.91 14.97 -10.65
C LYS A 67 -2.36 13.67 -10.04
N LEU A 68 -2.43 12.55 -10.76
CA LEU A 68 -1.82 11.27 -10.38
C LEU A 68 -0.29 11.40 -10.29
N MET A 69 0.35 12.11 -11.22
CA MET A 69 1.78 12.39 -11.13
C MET A 69 2.11 13.24 -9.89
N GLU A 70 1.32 14.27 -9.59
CA GLU A 70 1.52 15.11 -8.40
C GLU A 70 1.43 14.25 -7.13
N TRP A 71 0.38 13.43 -7.01
CA TRP A 71 0.22 12.47 -5.92
C TRP A 71 1.43 11.55 -5.78
N LYS A 72 1.86 10.92 -6.88
CA LYS A 72 2.99 9.98 -6.88
C LYS A 72 4.29 10.65 -6.41
N LEU A 73 4.55 11.88 -6.85
CA LEU A 73 5.76 12.62 -6.48
C LEU A 73 5.72 13.14 -5.04
N CYS A 74 4.53 13.43 -4.50
CA CYS A 74 4.35 13.76 -3.08
C CYS A 74 4.45 12.52 -2.18
N ARG A 75 3.94 11.36 -2.62
CA ARG A 75 3.98 10.10 -1.87
C ARG A 75 5.37 9.46 -1.91
N GLY A 76 6.13 9.64 -2.99
CA GLY A 76 7.45 9.04 -3.19
C GLY A 76 8.57 10.08 -3.29
N THR A 77 9.50 9.85 -4.23
CA THR A 77 10.61 10.77 -4.49
C THR A 77 10.18 11.92 -5.41
N PHE A 78 10.32 13.16 -4.92
CA PHE A 78 9.95 14.36 -5.67
C PHE A 78 10.91 14.64 -6.85
N ARG A 79 10.37 14.72 -8.07
CA ARG A 79 11.12 14.98 -9.31
C ARG A 79 10.34 15.96 -10.20
N PRO A 80 10.51 17.29 -10.04
CA PRO A 80 9.63 18.30 -10.62
C PRO A 80 9.57 18.26 -12.16
N ARG A 81 10.66 17.85 -12.82
CA ARG A 81 10.70 17.69 -14.28
C ARG A 81 9.64 16.71 -14.81
N LEU A 82 9.29 15.68 -14.04
CA LEU A 82 8.27 14.71 -14.44
C LEU A 82 6.87 15.35 -14.47
N GLN A 83 6.58 16.26 -13.55
CA GLN A 83 5.30 16.98 -13.51
C GLN A 83 5.13 17.88 -14.73
N GLN A 84 6.18 18.61 -15.12
CA GLN A 84 6.16 19.44 -16.32
C GLN A 84 5.98 18.57 -17.57
N LEU A 85 6.74 17.49 -17.66
CA LEU A 85 6.75 16.62 -18.84
C LEU A 85 5.40 15.89 -19.03
N VAL A 86 4.78 15.39 -17.97
CA VAL A 86 3.48 14.71 -18.07
C VAL A 86 2.37 15.65 -18.57
N ALA A 87 2.43 16.93 -18.20
CA ALA A 87 1.47 17.94 -18.64
C ALA A 87 1.56 18.28 -20.14
N THR A 88 2.65 17.88 -20.81
CA THR A 88 2.83 18.09 -22.26
C THR A 88 2.22 16.99 -23.14
N ASN A 89 1.62 15.96 -22.56
CA ASN A 89 0.83 15.00 -23.33
C ASN A 89 -0.46 15.69 -23.84
N ALA A 90 -0.91 15.35 -25.05
CA ALA A 90 -2.20 15.79 -25.57
C ALA A 90 -3.32 14.99 -24.90
N SER A 91 -4.49 15.61 -24.69
CA SER A 91 -5.60 14.95 -23.96
C SER A 91 -6.07 13.68 -24.67
N GLU A 92 -6.28 13.73 -25.99
CA GLU A 92 -6.66 12.58 -26.80
C GLU A 92 -5.66 11.41 -26.66
N THR A 93 -4.35 11.70 -26.73
CA THR A 93 -3.31 10.67 -26.56
C THR A 93 -3.35 10.02 -25.17
N VAL A 94 -3.65 10.78 -24.11
CA VAL A 94 -3.79 10.24 -22.75
C VAL A 94 -4.97 9.29 -22.67
N GLU A 95 -6.13 9.72 -23.18
CA GLU A 95 -7.34 8.89 -23.16
C GLU A 95 -7.13 7.61 -23.97
N ASP A 96 -6.59 7.70 -25.19
CA ASP A 96 -6.38 6.55 -26.07
C ASP A 96 -5.38 5.55 -25.50
N CYS A 97 -4.23 6.02 -25.02
CA CYS A 97 -3.21 5.14 -24.45
C CYS A 97 -3.72 4.44 -23.18
N THR A 98 -4.44 5.17 -22.32
CA THR A 98 -4.95 4.59 -21.06
C THR A 98 -6.11 3.65 -21.31
N ARG A 99 -7.04 3.99 -22.23
CA ARG A 99 -8.13 3.10 -22.67
C ARG A 99 -7.59 1.77 -23.17
N LYS A 100 -6.70 1.83 -24.15
CA LYS A 100 -6.07 0.65 -24.72
C LYS A 100 -5.28 -0.16 -23.68
N ALA A 101 -4.60 0.50 -22.75
CA ALA A 101 -3.89 -0.21 -21.68
C ALA A 101 -4.83 -1.00 -20.77
N PHE A 102 -6.02 -0.48 -20.46
CA PHE A 102 -7.02 -1.22 -19.69
C PHE A 102 -7.63 -2.39 -20.47
N GLU A 103 -7.82 -2.25 -21.79
CA GLU A 103 -8.27 -3.34 -22.67
C GLU A 103 -7.26 -4.49 -22.79
N LEU A 104 -5.97 -4.18 -22.66
CA LEU A 104 -4.90 -5.20 -22.72
C LEU A 104 -4.82 -6.07 -21.47
N LEU A 105 -5.55 -5.76 -20.38
CA LEU A 105 -5.57 -6.60 -19.19
C LEU A 105 -6.24 -7.96 -19.49
N PRO A 106 -5.72 -9.08 -18.94
CA PRO A 106 -4.74 -9.17 -17.86
C PRO A 106 -3.26 -9.15 -18.29
N ASP A 107 -2.92 -8.86 -19.56
CA ASP A 107 -1.51 -8.72 -20.00
C ASP A 107 -0.90 -7.40 -19.49
N ILE A 108 -0.36 -7.47 -18.26
CA ILE A 108 0.31 -6.35 -17.60
C ILE A 108 1.51 -5.86 -18.41
N ALA A 109 2.24 -6.74 -19.08
CA ALA A 109 3.43 -6.36 -19.83
C ALA A 109 3.04 -5.51 -21.05
N ALA A 110 2.00 -5.90 -21.78
CA ALA A 110 1.46 -5.13 -22.88
C ALA A 110 0.85 -3.80 -22.39
N ALA A 111 0.06 -3.81 -21.32
CA ALA A 111 -0.54 -2.61 -20.74
C ALA A 111 0.52 -1.57 -20.32
N VAL A 112 1.57 -2.00 -19.61
CA VAL A 112 2.66 -1.10 -19.20
C VAL A 112 3.44 -0.57 -20.42
N LYS A 113 3.68 -1.38 -21.45
CA LYS A 113 4.33 -0.92 -22.69
C LYS A 113 3.48 0.13 -23.41
N GLU A 114 2.16 -0.04 -23.46
CA GLU A 114 1.24 0.93 -24.05
C GLU A 114 1.28 2.26 -23.27
N LEU A 115 1.15 2.22 -21.95
CA LEU A 115 1.24 3.39 -21.08
C LEU A 115 2.60 4.10 -21.17
N SER A 116 3.68 3.35 -21.39
CA SER A 116 5.04 3.89 -21.51
C SER A 116 5.28 4.71 -22.77
N LYS A 117 4.30 4.79 -23.69
CA LYS A 117 4.33 5.74 -24.82
C LYS A 117 4.06 7.19 -24.37
N LEU A 118 3.40 7.38 -23.23
CA LEU A 118 3.12 8.70 -22.67
C LEU A 118 4.38 9.29 -22.06
N LYS A 119 4.57 10.60 -22.24
CA LYS A 119 5.72 11.32 -21.68
C LYS A 119 5.66 11.29 -20.15
N ALA A 120 6.81 11.04 -19.51
CA ALA A 120 6.98 10.86 -18.06
C ALA A 120 6.26 9.65 -17.44
N VAL A 121 5.68 8.75 -18.24
CA VAL A 121 5.07 7.52 -17.77
C VAL A 121 6.04 6.37 -18.02
N GLY A 122 6.71 5.91 -16.96
CA GLY A 122 7.49 4.67 -16.97
C GLY A 122 6.77 3.56 -16.17
N PRO A 123 7.38 2.38 -15.97
CA PRO A 123 6.76 1.24 -15.27
C PRO A 123 6.13 1.61 -13.92
N ALA A 124 6.80 2.44 -13.12
CA ALA A 124 6.25 2.88 -11.84
C ALA A 124 4.97 3.74 -12.00
N THR A 125 4.96 4.72 -12.90
CA THR A 125 3.76 5.54 -13.13
C THR A 125 2.65 4.73 -13.81
N ALA A 126 3.00 3.87 -14.77
CA ALA A 126 2.06 2.96 -15.41
C ALA A 126 1.37 2.05 -14.38
N SER A 127 2.11 1.52 -13.41
CA SER A 127 1.54 0.70 -12.34
C SER A 127 0.54 1.44 -11.46
N ALA A 128 0.71 2.75 -11.24
CA ALA A 128 -0.27 3.57 -10.52
C ALA A 128 -1.57 3.75 -11.32
N ILE A 129 -1.45 4.02 -12.64
CA ILE A 129 -2.61 4.11 -13.53
C ILE A 129 -3.41 2.80 -13.51
N LEU A 130 -2.70 1.66 -13.65
CA LEU A 130 -3.33 0.35 -13.63
C LEU A 130 -3.95 0.02 -12.26
N ALA A 131 -3.28 0.33 -11.15
CA ALA A 131 -3.81 0.08 -9.82
C ALA A 131 -5.10 0.89 -9.53
N ALA A 132 -5.20 2.13 -10.05
CA ALA A 132 -6.40 2.95 -9.90
C ALA A 132 -7.62 2.37 -10.65
N GLY A 133 -7.44 1.84 -11.87
CA GLY A 133 -8.55 1.30 -12.68
C GLY A 133 -8.76 -0.22 -12.58
N ALA A 134 -7.77 -0.96 -12.10
CA ALA A 134 -7.77 -2.41 -11.98
C ALA A 134 -7.04 -2.89 -10.70
N PRO A 135 -7.49 -2.48 -9.50
CA PRO A 135 -6.79 -2.76 -8.23
C PRO A 135 -6.70 -4.27 -7.90
N LYS A 136 -7.58 -5.09 -8.49
CA LYS A 136 -7.57 -6.56 -8.36
C LYS A 136 -6.50 -7.23 -9.22
N THR A 137 -5.94 -6.52 -10.20
CA THR A 137 -4.99 -7.07 -11.18
C THR A 137 -3.60 -6.48 -11.02
N ALA A 138 -3.51 -5.18 -10.70
CA ALA A 138 -2.26 -4.44 -10.62
C ALA A 138 -2.03 -3.84 -9.23
N ALA A 139 -0.75 -3.78 -8.85
CA ALA A 139 -0.26 -3.09 -7.66
C ALA A 139 0.64 -1.92 -8.09
N PHE A 140 0.58 -0.81 -7.35
CA PHE A 140 1.50 0.30 -7.57
C PHE A 140 2.93 -0.10 -7.17
N MET A 141 3.91 0.30 -7.97
CA MET A 141 5.33 0.07 -7.70
C MET A 141 5.90 1.24 -6.88
N ALA A 142 5.52 1.30 -5.60
CA ALA A 142 6.12 2.23 -4.64
C ALA A 142 7.47 1.69 -4.16
N ASP A 143 8.49 2.56 -4.06
CA ASP A 143 9.84 2.15 -3.66
C ASP A 143 9.81 1.42 -2.31
N GLU A 144 9.08 1.95 -1.31
CA GLU A 144 8.98 1.34 0.01
C GLU A 144 8.31 -0.04 0.00
N ALA A 145 7.31 -0.25 -0.88
CA ALA A 145 6.65 -1.53 -1.01
C ALA A 145 7.55 -2.56 -1.70
N VAL A 146 8.32 -2.15 -2.72
CA VAL A 146 9.29 -3.02 -3.41
C VAL A 146 10.42 -3.41 -2.46
N GLU A 147 10.95 -2.46 -1.69
CA GLU A 147 12.04 -2.69 -0.71
C GLU A 147 11.62 -3.60 0.45
N SER A 148 10.33 -3.65 0.76
CA SER A 148 9.76 -4.56 1.77
C SER A 148 9.75 -6.03 1.34
N ILE A 149 10.04 -6.33 0.06
CA ILE A 149 10.04 -7.69 -0.49
C ILE A 149 11.49 -8.19 -0.62
N PRO A 150 11.86 -9.31 0.04
CA PRO A 150 13.20 -9.87 -0.04
C PRO A 150 13.66 -10.14 -1.48
N GLY A 151 14.88 -9.70 -1.81
CA GLY A 151 15.51 -9.93 -3.11
C GLY A 151 15.11 -8.94 -4.22
N LEU A 152 14.30 -7.91 -3.92
CA LEU A 152 13.94 -6.87 -4.90
C LEU A 152 14.69 -5.54 -4.71
N ALA A 153 15.56 -5.41 -3.72
CA ALA A 153 16.46 -4.26 -3.61
C ALA A 153 17.76 -4.47 -4.43
N PRO A 154 18.34 -3.43 -5.06
CA PRO A 154 17.82 -2.06 -5.17
C PRO A 154 16.68 -1.98 -6.21
N VAL A 155 15.76 -1.03 -6.00
CA VAL A 155 14.63 -0.79 -6.89
C VAL A 155 15.11 -0.41 -8.30
N ARG A 156 14.61 -1.11 -9.33
CA ARG A 156 14.90 -0.79 -10.73
C ARG A 156 13.62 -0.44 -11.47
N TYR A 157 13.53 0.77 -12.00
CA TYR A 157 12.34 1.27 -12.73
C TYR A 157 12.21 0.70 -14.16
N THR A 158 12.28 -0.62 -14.29
CA THR A 158 12.19 -1.35 -15.56
C THR A 158 10.95 -2.25 -15.56
N LEU A 159 10.44 -2.58 -16.75
CA LEU A 159 9.29 -3.48 -16.88
C LEU A 159 9.58 -4.85 -16.23
N LYS A 160 10.76 -5.44 -16.49
CA LYS A 160 11.14 -6.74 -15.92
C LYS A 160 11.05 -6.75 -14.40
N HIS A 161 11.58 -5.71 -13.76
CA HIS A 161 11.56 -5.60 -12.31
C HIS A 161 10.15 -5.38 -11.77
N TYR A 162 9.32 -4.58 -12.44
CA TYR A 162 7.91 -4.42 -12.07
C TYR A 162 7.14 -5.75 -12.15
N LEU A 163 7.37 -6.56 -13.20
CA LEU A 163 6.73 -7.87 -13.32
C LEU A 163 7.16 -8.83 -12.21
N CYS A 164 8.45 -8.84 -11.84
CA CYS A 164 8.92 -9.62 -10.68
C CYS A 164 8.27 -9.13 -9.38
N TYR A 165 8.11 -7.82 -9.20
CA TYR A 165 7.42 -7.25 -8.04
C TYR A 165 5.95 -7.68 -8.00
N LEU A 166 5.23 -7.56 -9.12
CA LEU A 166 3.81 -7.90 -9.18
C LEU A 166 3.57 -9.41 -8.94
N ASP A 167 4.43 -10.28 -9.46
CA ASP A 167 4.40 -11.73 -9.19
C ASP A 167 4.51 -12.04 -7.68
N ARG A 168 5.42 -11.36 -6.97
CA ARG A 168 5.56 -11.48 -5.51
C ARG A 168 4.33 -10.99 -4.76
N ILE A 169 3.75 -9.87 -5.20
CA ILE A 169 2.50 -9.35 -4.64
C ILE A 169 1.35 -10.34 -4.88
N GLN A 170 1.21 -10.90 -6.08
CA GLN A 170 0.16 -11.88 -6.41
C GLN A 170 0.28 -13.15 -5.57
N SER A 171 1.51 -13.68 -5.43
CA SER A 171 1.79 -14.80 -4.52
C SER A 171 1.38 -14.49 -3.07
N CYS A 172 1.59 -13.26 -2.62
CA CYS A 172 1.16 -12.80 -1.30
C CYS A 172 -0.37 -12.73 -1.19
N VAL A 173 -1.05 -12.19 -2.21
CA VAL A 173 -2.52 -12.13 -2.28
C VAL A 173 -3.12 -13.52 -2.21
N GLU A 174 -2.60 -14.49 -2.96
CA GLU A 174 -3.06 -15.88 -2.94
C GLU A 174 -2.91 -16.51 -1.56
N ARG A 175 -1.77 -16.26 -0.89
CA ARG A 175 -1.50 -16.74 0.46
C ARG A 175 -2.47 -16.14 1.48
N LEU A 176 -2.71 -14.83 1.43
CA LEU A 176 -3.65 -14.15 2.33
C LEU A 176 -5.09 -14.58 2.09
N ASN A 177 -5.54 -14.67 0.83
CA ASN A 177 -6.89 -15.13 0.51
C ASN A 177 -7.10 -16.64 0.77
N ARG A 178 -6.03 -17.41 1.02
CA ARG A 178 -6.16 -18.79 1.52
C ARG A 178 -6.35 -18.82 3.04
N ALA A 179 -5.73 -17.89 3.76
CA ALA A 179 -5.79 -17.79 5.22
C ALA A 179 -6.98 -16.95 5.73
N ASP A 180 -7.56 -16.09 4.88
CA ASP A 180 -8.70 -15.23 5.20
C ASP A 180 -9.98 -15.74 4.53
N GLU A 181 -11.00 -16.06 5.32
CA GLU A 181 -12.31 -16.51 4.83
C GLU A 181 -12.99 -15.47 3.92
N ARG A 182 -12.75 -14.17 4.13
CA ARG A 182 -13.39 -13.09 3.37
C ARG A 182 -12.86 -12.96 1.95
N LYS A 183 -11.64 -13.42 1.69
CA LYS A 183 -10.97 -13.40 0.37
C LYS A 183 -10.99 -12.04 -0.33
N THR A 184 -10.79 -10.95 0.42
CA THR A 184 -10.88 -9.57 -0.07
C THR A 184 -9.54 -8.98 -0.50
N TRP A 185 -8.42 -9.67 -0.26
CA TRP A 185 -7.09 -9.14 -0.55
C TRP A 185 -6.88 -8.98 -2.04
N THR A 186 -6.36 -7.81 -2.43
CA THR A 186 -6.04 -7.46 -3.80
C THR A 186 -4.57 -7.03 -3.90
N PRO A 187 -3.95 -7.08 -5.09
CA PRO A 187 -2.60 -6.57 -5.28
C PRO A 187 -2.43 -5.13 -4.77
N HIS A 188 -3.40 -4.26 -5.02
CA HIS A 188 -3.37 -2.88 -4.54
C HIS A 188 -3.47 -2.77 -3.01
N LEU A 189 -4.28 -3.59 -2.34
CA LEU A 189 -4.35 -3.59 -0.86
C LEU A 189 -3.04 -4.07 -0.23
N VAL A 190 -2.44 -5.14 -0.78
CA VAL A 190 -1.16 -5.67 -0.31
C VAL A 190 -0.04 -4.63 -0.46
N GLU A 191 0.04 -3.93 -1.60
CA GLU A 191 0.98 -2.81 -1.78
C GLU A 191 0.81 -1.74 -0.70
N ARG A 192 -0.43 -1.33 -0.44
CA ARG A 192 -0.72 -0.28 0.55
C ARG A 192 -0.27 -0.68 1.94
N CYS A 193 -0.45 -1.95 2.32
CA CYS A 193 -0.02 -2.46 3.62
C CYS A 193 1.50 -2.46 3.75
N LEU A 194 2.22 -2.93 2.72
CA LEU A 194 3.69 -2.92 2.71
C LEU A 194 4.23 -1.49 2.80
N TRP A 195 3.67 -0.59 1.99
CA TRP A 195 4.05 0.81 2.03
C TRP A 195 3.77 1.46 3.39
N ALA A 196 2.58 1.22 3.95
CA ALA A 196 2.19 1.79 5.24
C ALA A 196 3.11 1.30 6.35
N SER A 197 3.39 -0.01 6.40
CA SER A 197 4.30 -0.62 7.37
C SER A 197 5.71 -0.02 7.28
N ALA A 198 6.28 0.05 6.07
CA ALA A 198 7.61 0.60 5.86
C ALA A 198 7.71 2.10 6.19
N VAL A 199 6.70 2.89 5.84
CA VAL A 199 6.67 4.32 6.17
C VAL A 199 6.45 4.56 7.66
N ALA A 200 5.58 3.78 8.30
CA ALA A 200 5.30 3.87 9.72
C ALA A 200 6.54 3.51 10.55
N ASP A 201 7.28 2.46 10.17
CA ASP A 201 8.55 2.10 10.79
C ASP A 201 9.59 3.22 10.63
N LYS A 202 9.82 3.68 9.39
CA LYS A 202 10.77 4.74 9.07
C LYS A 202 10.49 6.07 9.77
N LEU A 203 9.21 6.40 10.00
CA LEU A 203 8.77 7.64 10.64
C LEU A 203 8.38 7.46 12.10
N GLN A 204 8.56 6.26 12.67
CA GLN A 204 8.23 5.92 14.06
C GLN A 204 6.78 6.29 14.45
N VAL A 205 5.82 5.89 13.62
CA VAL A 205 4.39 6.10 13.90
C VAL A 205 3.92 5.14 14.99
N ALA A 206 3.42 5.68 16.11
CA ALA A 206 3.10 4.93 17.33
C ALA A 206 2.01 3.85 17.16
N SER A 207 1.11 3.99 16.19
CA SER A 207 -0.08 3.14 16.00
C SER A 207 0.21 1.65 15.71
N LEU A 208 1.48 1.27 15.42
CA LEU A 208 1.88 -0.13 15.19
C LEU A 208 2.02 -0.99 16.47
N GLN A 209 2.01 -0.39 17.66
CA GLN A 209 2.30 -1.09 18.93
C GLN A 209 1.13 -1.92 19.50
N VAL A 210 -0.04 -1.89 18.87
CA VAL A 210 -1.27 -2.51 19.43
C VAL A 210 -1.30 -4.04 19.28
N LEU A 211 -0.50 -4.63 18.39
CA LEU A 211 -0.47 -6.09 18.18
C LEU A 211 0.50 -6.85 19.10
N ASP A 212 1.13 -6.16 20.05
CA ASP A 212 2.05 -6.78 21.04
C ASP A 212 1.39 -6.99 22.42
N GLY A 213 0.14 -6.55 22.61
CA GLY A 213 -0.46 -6.35 23.92
C GLY A 213 -1.37 -7.45 24.48
N GLU A 214 -1.69 -8.51 23.74
CA GLU A 214 -2.52 -9.61 24.25
C GLU A 214 -1.71 -10.90 24.42
N LYS A 215 -0.74 -10.87 25.33
CA LYS A 215 -0.41 -12.07 26.10
C LYS A 215 -1.29 -12.04 27.34
N GLU A 216 -2.26 -12.94 27.38
CA GLU A 216 -3.04 -13.28 28.57
C GLU A 216 -2.11 -13.46 29.78
N GLU A 217 -2.18 -12.54 30.76
CA GLU A 217 -1.88 -12.90 32.14
C GLU A 217 -3.06 -13.71 32.68
N ALA A 218 -3.10 -14.98 32.32
CA ALA A 218 -3.87 -15.97 33.04
C ALA A 218 -3.14 -16.32 34.34
N GLY A 219 -3.65 -15.82 35.47
CA GLY A 219 -3.57 -16.55 36.74
C GLY A 219 -2.78 -15.91 37.88
N HIS A 220 -3.45 -15.09 38.69
CA HIS A 220 -3.40 -15.26 40.14
C HIS A 220 -4.74 -14.89 40.76
N GLY A 221 -5.44 -15.92 41.26
CA GLY A 221 -6.65 -15.76 42.07
C GLY A 221 -6.34 -15.19 43.46
N PRO A 222 -7.36 -14.76 44.21
CA PRO A 222 -7.19 -13.98 45.43
C PRO A 222 -6.91 -14.90 46.63
N GLU A 223 -5.85 -14.63 47.39
CA GLU A 223 -5.70 -15.19 48.74
C GLU A 223 -6.34 -14.26 49.77
N GLU A 224 -7.46 -14.74 50.34
CA GLU A 224 -8.14 -14.19 51.50
C GLU A 224 -7.21 -14.12 52.72
N ALA A 225 -7.21 -12.98 53.39
CA ALA A 225 -6.65 -12.84 54.73
C ALA A 225 -7.79 -12.54 55.72
N ASP A 226 -8.22 -13.54 56.51
CA ASP A 226 -8.81 -13.28 57.82
C ASP A 226 -8.68 -14.45 58.82
N ARG A 227 -8.31 -14.08 60.06
CA ARG A 227 -8.46 -14.76 61.39
C ARG A 227 -7.69 -16.07 61.68
N ALA A 228 -7.19 -16.35 62.89
CA ALA A 228 -7.09 -15.65 64.16
C ALA A 228 -6.25 -16.47 65.17
N ARG A 229 -5.58 -15.75 66.09
CA ARG A 229 -5.31 -16.03 67.52
C ARG A 229 -4.78 -17.42 67.97
N LYS A 230 -3.68 -17.38 68.72
CA LYS A 230 -3.59 -17.97 70.08
C LYS A 230 -2.50 -17.27 70.94
N LYS A 231 -2.95 -16.62 72.02
CA LYS A 231 -2.19 -16.29 73.26
C LYS A 231 -2.04 -17.59 74.09
N PRO A 232 -1.20 -17.71 75.16
CA PRO A 232 -0.96 -16.68 76.20
C PRO A 232 0.42 -16.63 76.93
N ARG A 233 0.62 -15.55 77.72
CA ARG A 233 1.23 -15.34 79.08
C ARG A 233 2.56 -16.06 79.42
N ARG A 234 3.47 -15.60 80.30
CA ARG A 234 3.68 -14.58 81.37
C ARG A 234 5.22 -14.67 81.65
N GLU A 235 5.95 -13.68 82.13
CA GLU A 235 5.92 -12.94 83.39
C GLU A 235 6.61 -11.58 83.20
#